data_AF-A0A1K1LM05-F1
#
_entry.id   AF-A0A1K1LM05-F1
#
_cell.length_a   1.000
_cell.length_b   1.000
_cell.length_c   1.000
_cell.angle_alpha   90.00
_cell.angle_beta   90.00
_cell.angle_gamma   90.00
#
_symmetry.space_group_name_H-M   'P 1'
#
loop_
_entity.id
_entity.type
_entity.pdbx_description
1 polymer ?
#
loop_
_entity_poly.entity_id
_entity_poly.type
_entity_poly.pdbx_seq_one_letter_code
_entity_poly.pdbx_strand_id
1 'polypeptide(L)' 'MEKYIGRTIEMVYMGRNNQITQRTVEVRGVRDGVVQAFCLVKRAPRAFLIANILAVQPVFKGAVS' A
#
# COMPACT_ATOMS: atom_id res chain seq x y z
N MET A 1 -7.85 3.12 5.86
CA MET A 1 -6.72 2.19 5.61
C MET A 1 -6.69 1.01 6.57
N GLU A 2 -7.14 1.15 7.82
CA GLU A 2 -7.14 0.07 8.83
C GLU A 2 -7.83 -1.23 8.36
N LYS A 3 -8.94 -1.13 7.60
CA LYS A 3 -9.63 -2.28 7.01
C LYS A 3 -8.78 -3.16 6.06
N TYR A 4 -7.58 -2.70 5.69
CA TYR A 4 -6.64 -3.43 4.84
C TYR A 4 -5.51 -4.09 5.61
N ILE A 5 -5.41 -3.94 6.94
CA ILE A 5 -4.39 -4.63 7.75
C ILE A 5 -4.47 -6.15 7.51
N GLY A 6 -3.32 -6.77 7.26
CA GLY A 6 -3.19 -8.19 6.90
C GLY A 6 -3.56 -8.50 5.44
N ARG A 7 -3.86 -7.49 4.62
CA ARG A 7 -4.25 -7.67 3.21
C ARG A 7 -3.22 -7.04 2.26
N THR A 8 -3.13 -7.64 1.07
CA THR A 8 -2.41 -7.05 -0.05
C THR A 8 -3.31 -6.08 -0.78
N ILE A 9 -2.79 -4.89 -1.03
CA ILE A 9 -3.46 -3.86 -1.83
C ILE A 9 -2.55 -3.40 -2.94
N GLU A 10 -3.16 -2.83 -3.96
CA GLU A 10 -2.51 -1.98 -4.92
C GLU A 10 -2.93 -0.52 -4.67
N MET A 11 -1.98 0.40 -4.75
CA MET A 11 -2.22 1.82 -4.55
C MET A 11 -1.55 2.68 -5.62
N VAL A 12 -2.17 3.81 -5.93
CA VAL A 12 -1.52 4.93 -6.61
C VAL A 12 -0.99 5.88 -5.54
N TYR A 13 0.32 6.09 -5.52
CA TYR A 13 1.01 6.85 -4.48
C TYR A 13 1.78 8.03 -5.07
N MET A 14 1.57 9.21 -4.51
CA MET A 14 2.33 10.42 -4.83
C MET A 14 3.59 10.51 -3.96
N GLY A 15 4.74 10.28 -4.58
CA GLY A 15 6.05 10.43 -3.99
C GLY A 15 6.49 11.89 -3.87
N ARG A 16 7.74 12.08 -3.44
CA ARG A 16 8.39 13.40 -3.44
C ARG A 16 8.52 13.90 -4.89
N ASN A 17 8.50 15.21 -5.09
CA ASN A 17 8.53 15.87 -6.41
C ASN A 17 7.36 15.48 -7.33
N ASN A 18 6.18 15.22 -6.76
CA ASN A 18 4.96 14.85 -7.47
C ASN A 18 5.07 13.58 -8.34
N GLN A 19 6.06 12.72 -8.10
CA GLN A 19 6.19 11.46 -8.83
C GLN A 19 5.07 10.50 -8.44
N ILE A 20 4.17 10.19 -9.36
CA ILE A 20 3.11 9.21 -9.16
C ILE A 20 3.66 7.81 -9.46
N THR A 21 3.43 6.87 -8.53
CA THR A 21 3.87 5.48 -8.67
C THR A 21 2.75 4.52 -8.29
N GLN A 22 2.66 3.38 -8.97
CA GLN A 22 1.81 2.27 -8.56
C GLN A 22 2.60 1.33 -7.65
N ARG A 23 2.00 0.93 -6.52
CA ARG A 23 2.63 0.09 -5.51
C ARG A 23 1.71 -1.04 -5.10
N THR A 24 2.22 -2.27 -5.15
CA THR A 24 1.60 -3.42 -4.48
C THR A 24 2.27 -3.63 -3.13
N VAL A 25 1.50 -3.59 -2.05
CA VAL A 25 2.01 -3.71 -0.68
C VAL A 25 1.12 -4.59 0.17
N GLU A 26 1.73 -5.27 1.13
CA GLU A 26 1.02 -5.93 2.23
C GLU A 26 0.93 -4.97 3.41
N VAL A 27 -0.28 -4.57 3.81
CA VAL A 27 -0.48 -3.63 4.91
C VAL A 27 -0.28 -4.37 6.24
N ARG A 28 0.69 -3.92 7.03
CA ARG A 28 1.04 -4.53 8.34
C ARG A 28 0.51 -3.75 9.52
N GLY A 29 0.28 -2.44 9.36
CA GLY A 29 -0.28 -1.61 10.40
C GLY A 29 -0.63 -0.23 9.86
N VAL A 30 -1.53 0.44 10.58
CA VAL A 30 -1.90 1.82 10.31
C VAL A 30 -1.88 2.56 11.64
N ARG A 31 -1.13 3.66 11.72
CA ARG A 31 -1.01 4.48 12.92
C ARG A 31 -0.62 5.90 12.55
N ASP A 32 -1.23 6.88 13.19
CA ASP A 32 -0.85 8.31 13.07
C ASP A 32 -0.78 8.80 11.61
N GLY A 33 -1.74 8.39 10.77
CA GLY A 33 -1.78 8.78 9.35
C GLY A 33 -0.74 8.06 8.45
N VAL A 34 -0.02 7.07 8.98
CA VAL A 34 1.01 6.30 8.28
C VAL A 34 0.57 4.84 8.12
N VAL A 35 0.74 4.32 6.90
CA VAL A 35 0.62 2.89 6.59
C VAL A 35 2.00 2.26 6.68
N GLN A 36 2.18 1.35 7.63
CA GLN A 36 3.34 0.45 7.69
C GLN A 36 3.04 -0.75 6.80
N ALA A 37 3.86 -0.99 5.80
CA ALA A 37 3.61 -2.05 4.83
C ALA A 37 4.90 -2.70 4.34
N PHE A 38 4.80 -3.92 3.83
CA PHE A 38 5.87 -4.54 3.06
C PHE A 38 5.62 -4.30 1.57
N CYS A 39 6.53 -3.59 0.91
CA CYS A 39 6.42 -3.32 -0.52
C CYS A 39 6.92 -4.53 -1.32
N LEU A 40 6.03 -5.16 -2.08
CA LEU A 40 6.34 -6.39 -2.82
C LEU A 40 7.30 -6.14 -3.99
N VAL A 41 7.20 -4.97 -4.63
CA VAL A 41 8.08 -4.56 -5.74
C VAL A 41 9.52 -4.35 -5.27
N LYS A 42 9.70 -3.75 -4.10
CA LYS A 42 11.03 -3.45 -3.54
C LYS A 42 11.55 -4.51 -2.56
N ARG A 43 10.71 -5.49 -2.20
CA ARG A 43 10.97 -6.55 -1.22
C ARG A 43 11.51 -6.00 0.11
N ALA A 44 10.90 -4.92 0.61
CA ALA A 44 11.33 -4.24 1.83
C ALA A 44 10.17 -3.57 2.59
N PRO A 45 10.28 -3.43 3.93
CA PRO A 45 9.37 -2.60 4.72
C PRO A 45 9.41 -1.13 4.28
N ARG A 46 8.24 -0.49 4.20
CA ARG A 46 8.09 0.94 3.88
C ARG A 46 6.92 1.55 4.64
N ALA A 47 7.08 2.81 5.00
CA ALA A 47 6.03 3.68 5.51
C ALA A 47 5.46 4.54 4.37
N PHE A 48 4.14 4.63 4.28
CA PHE A 48 3.43 5.46 3.31
C PHE A 48 2.49 6.41 4.04
N LEU A 49 2.53 7.70 3.69
CA LEU A 49 1.58 8.69 4.24
C LEU A 49 0.22 8.47 3.59
N ILE A 50 -0.84 8.36 4.39
CA ILE A 50 -2.21 8.19 3.87
C ILE A 50 -2.60 9.38 2.99
N ALA A 51 -2.18 10.59 3.37
CA ALA A 51 -2.43 11.82 2.60
C ALA A 51 -1.86 11.79 1.17
N ASN A 52 -0.89 10.91 0.90
CA ASN A 52 -0.26 10.76 -0.41
C ASN A 52 -0.81 9.59 -1.23
N ILE A 53 -1.80 8.86 -0.70
CA ILE A 53 -2.48 7.76 -1.42
C ILE A 53 -3.62 8.37 -2.23
N LEU A 54 -3.52 8.30 -3.56
CA LEU A 54 -4.52 8.87 -4.47
C LEU A 54 -5.66 7.90 -4.78
N ALA A 55 -5.36 6.60 -4.82
CA ALA A 55 -6.33 5.54 -5.03
C ALA A 55 -5.84 4.24 -4.39
N VAL A 56 -6.77 3.35 -4.02
CA VAL A 56 -6.47 2.05 -3.42
C VAL A 56 -7.46 1.00 -3.90
N GLN A 57 -6.97 -0.21 -4.17
CA GLN A 57 -7.81 -1.37 -4.43
C GLN A 57 -7.24 -2.63 -3.76
N PRO A 58 -8.09 -3.52 -3.20
CA PRO A 58 -7.63 -4.82 -2.71
C PRO A 58 -7.15 -5.69 -3.87
N VAL A 59 -6.06 -6.42 -3.65
CA VAL A 59 -5.66 -7.48 -4.59
C VAL A 59 -6.38 -8.75 -4.18
N PHE A 60 -7.38 -9.15 -4.96
CA PHE A 60 -7.96 -10.49 -4.83
C PHE A 60 -6.96 -11.48 -5.45
N LYS A 61 -6.39 -12.36 -4.63
CA LYS A 61 -5.85 -13.60 -5.18
C LYS A 61 -7.07 -14.36 -5.69
N GLY A 62 -7.25 -14.43 -7.00
CA GLY A 62 -8.20 -15.38 -7.58
C GLY A 62 -7.93 -16.75 -6.96
N ALA A 63 -8.99 -17.49 -6.64
CA ALA A 63 -8.84 -18.90 -6.34
C ALA A 63 -8.02 -19.50 -7.49
N VAL A 64 -6.82 -19.97 -7.18
CA VAL A 64 -6.14 -20.90 -8.07
C VAL A 64 -6.99 -22.15 -7.97
N SER A 65 -7.88 -22.32 -8.95
CA SER A 65 -8.54 -23.59 -9.25
C SER A 65 -7.50 -24.61 -9.68
#